data_AF-A0A378MA06-F1
#
_entry.id   AF-A0A378MA06-F1
#
_cell.length_a   1.000
_cell.length_b   1.000
_cell.length_c   1.000
_cell.angle_alpha   90.00
_cell.angle_beta   90.00
_cell.angle_gamma   90.00
#
_symmetry.space_group_name_H-M   'P 1'
#
loop_
_entity.id
_entity.type
_entity.pdbx_description
1 polymer ?
#
loop_
_entity_poly.entity_id
_entity_poly.type
_entity_poly.pdbx_seq_one_letter_code
_entity_poly.pdbx_strand_id
1 'polypeptide(L)'
;MTQWQVLVTEADYEPWWFFEEWEETITETYEFQDKNEALEKYHAIASDWRVKYPEYAVKKDILLAAWNPEEVVYCEDCEDDIQNYHGLLLLADGEVYQPNAMEKKTYFERKEK
;
A
#
# COMPACT_ATOMS: atom_id res chain seq x y z
N MET A 1 9.85 18.90 -11.81
CA MET A 1 8.56 18.79 -11.11
C MET A 1 8.55 17.43 -10.45
N THR A 2 8.10 17.31 -9.21
CA THR A 2 8.04 16.02 -8.53
C THR A 2 6.94 15.15 -9.14
N GLN A 3 7.26 13.91 -9.50
CA GLN A 3 6.31 12.91 -9.95
C GLN A 3 5.76 12.15 -8.74
N TRP A 4 4.45 12.04 -8.64
CA TRP A 4 3.79 11.33 -7.55
C TRP A 4 3.14 10.07 -8.08
N GLN A 5 3.26 8.98 -7.34
CA GLN A 5 2.70 7.69 -7.73
C GLN A 5 1.96 7.05 -6.56
N VAL A 6 0.75 6.57 -6.82
CA VAL A 6 0.06 5.64 -5.94
C VAL A 6 0.12 4.27 -6.61
N LEU A 7 0.73 3.30 -5.94
CA LEU A 7 0.96 1.96 -6.47
C LEU A 7 0.12 0.95 -5.69
N VAL A 8 -0.44 -0.01 -6.41
CA VAL A 8 -1.08 -1.21 -5.86
C VAL A 8 -0.19 -2.41 -6.19
N THR A 9 0.13 -3.21 -5.20
CA THR A 9 0.90 -4.45 -5.35
C THR A 9 0.13 -5.66 -4.86
N GLU A 10 0.40 -6.83 -5.40
CA GLU A 10 -0.13 -8.11 -4.92
C GLU A 10 1.01 -9.13 -4.83
N ALA A 11 1.30 -9.60 -3.61
CA ALA A 11 2.44 -10.46 -3.35
C ALA A 11 2.23 -11.35 -2.12
N ASP A 12 3.05 -12.39 -1.98
CA ASP A 12 3.11 -13.29 -0.84
C ASP A 12 3.91 -12.72 0.37
N TYR A 13 4.19 -11.41 0.34
CA TYR A 13 4.86 -10.67 1.39
C TYR A 13 4.32 -9.24 1.48
N GLU A 14 4.50 -8.60 2.64
CA GLU A 14 4.01 -7.24 2.84
C GLU A 14 4.80 -6.19 2.00
N PRO A 15 4.14 -5.12 1.52
CA PRO A 15 4.71 -4.14 0.58
C PRO A 15 5.88 -3.32 1.11
N TRP A 16 6.23 -3.43 2.39
CA TRP A 16 7.38 -2.73 2.97
C TRP A 16 8.68 -3.52 2.93
N TRP A 17 8.68 -4.75 2.42
CA TRP A 17 9.90 -5.54 2.26
C TRP A 17 10.74 -5.08 1.07
N PHE A 18 10.11 -4.60 -0.01
CA PHE A 18 10.79 -4.11 -1.22
C PHE A 18 11.92 -5.06 -1.67
N PHE A 19 11.61 -6.35 -1.85
CA PHE A 19 12.54 -7.33 -2.42
C PHE A 19 12.96 -6.95 -3.84
N GLU A 20 14.02 -7.54 -4.37
CA GLU A 20 14.66 -7.10 -5.62
C GLU A 20 13.69 -6.97 -6.81
N GLU A 21 12.67 -7.82 -6.88
CA GLU A 21 11.67 -7.88 -7.96
C GLU A 21 10.29 -7.35 -7.51
N TRP A 22 10.21 -6.56 -6.44
CA TRP A 22 8.94 -6.07 -5.91
C TRP A 22 8.13 -5.28 -6.94
N GLU A 23 8.78 -4.59 -7.88
CA GLU A 23 8.09 -3.82 -8.93
C GLU A 23 7.28 -4.73 -9.87
N GLU A 24 7.64 -6.00 -9.99
CA GLU A 24 6.88 -6.99 -10.79
C GLU A 24 5.54 -7.36 -10.14
N THR A 25 5.40 -7.10 -8.85
CA THR A 25 4.16 -7.32 -8.09
C THR A 25 3.15 -6.17 -8.24
N ILE A 26 3.53 -5.09 -8.95
CA ILE A 26 2.65 -3.94 -9.17
C ILE A 26 1.52 -4.34 -10.12
N THR A 27 0.29 -4.25 -9.64
CA THR A 27 -0.93 -4.55 -10.41
C THR A 27 -1.60 -3.27 -10.93
N GLU A 28 -1.45 -2.15 -10.23
CA GLU A 28 -1.97 -0.84 -10.67
C GLU A 28 -1.00 0.31 -10.34
N THR A 29 -0.93 1.28 -11.27
CA THR A 29 -0.15 2.51 -11.11
C THR A 29 -1.01 3.72 -11.41
N TYR A 30 -1.02 4.68 -10.50
CA TYR A 30 -1.67 5.98 -10.66
C TYR A 30 -0.64 7.10 -10.56
N GLU A 31 -0.54 7.94 -11.58
CA GLU A 31 0.48 8.98 -11.66
C GLU A 31 -0.11 10.39 -11.59
N PHE A 32 0.55 11.27 -10.84
CA PHE A 32 0.10 12.64 -10.60
C PHE A 32 1.27 13.62 -10.66
N GLN A 33 0.99 14.86 -11.04
CA GLN A 33 1.91 15.99 -10.91
C GLN A 33 1.61 16.83 -9.65
N ASP A 34 0.38 16.76 -9.15
CA ASP A 34 -0.04 17.42 -7.91
C ASP A 34 -0.01 16.44 -6.73
N LYS A 35 0.58 16.89 -5.62
CA LYS A 35 0.69 16.10 -4.40
C LYS A 35 -0.68 15.80 -3.77
N ASN A 36 -1.58 16.78 -3.75
CA ASN A 36 -2.87 16.62 -3.09
C ASN A 36 -3.74 15.61 -3.83
N GLU A 37 -3.72 15.62 -5.17
CA GLU A 37 -4.42 14.61 -5.97
C GLU A 37 -3.93 13.18 -5.63
N ALA A 38 -2.60 13.00 -5.50
CA ALA A 38 -2.03 11.71 -5.10
C ALA A 38 -2.44 11.30 -3.67
N LEU A 39 -2.42 12.25 -2.71
CA LEU A 39 -2.87 12.01 -1.33
C LEU A 39 -4.35 11.65 -1.25
N GLU A 40 -5.20 12.35 -2.00
CA GLU A 40 -6.64 12.07 -2.08
C GLU A 40 -6.91 10.69 -2.68
N LYS A 41 -6.20 10.34 -3.76
CA LYS A 41 -6.30 9.00 -4.38
C LYS A 41 -5.87 7.90 -3.43
N TYR A 42 -4.70 8.05 -2.77
CA TYR A 42 -4.23 7.10 -1.77
C TYR A 42 -5.27 6.95 -0.65
N HIS A 43 -5.76 8.06 -0.10
CA HIS A 43 -6.71 8.04 1.00
C HIS A 43 -8.03 7.37 0.62
N ALA A 44 -8.51 7.59 -0.60
CA ALA A 44 -9.71 6.93 -1.11
C ALA A 44 -9.56 5.40 -1.16
N ILE A 45 -8.45 4.90 -1.75
CA ILE A 45 -8.19 3.45 -1.83
C ILE A 45 -7.99 2.86 -0.43
N ALA A 46 -7.16 3.49 0.41
CA ALA A 46 -6.91 3.04 1.77
C ALA A 46 -8.20 2.96 2.61
N SER A 47 -9.13 3.90 2.41
CA SER A 47 -10.41 3.90 3.12
C SER A 47 -11.33 2.77 2.66
N ASP A 48 -11.38 2.50 1.36
CA ASP A 48 -12.11 1.35 0.80
C ASP A 48 -11.54 0.02 1.33
N TRP A 49 -10.21 -0.13 1.30
CA TRP A 49 -9.56 -1.36 1.74
C TRP A 49 -9.75 -1.67 3.22
N ARG A 50 -9.77 -0.66 4.10
CA ARG A 50 -10.08 -0.83 5.53
C ARG A 50 -11.50 -1.32 5.80
N VAL A 51 -12.40 -1.24 4.82
CA VAL A 51 -13.75 -1.79 4.89
C VAL A 51 -13.81 -3.14 4.19
N LYS A 52 -13.12 -3.29 3.05
CA LYS A 52 -13.13 -4.48 2.20
C LYS A 52 -12.39 -5.66 2.83
N TYR A 53 -11.21 -5.42 3.41
CA TYR A 53 -10.36 -6.48 3.96
C TYR A 53 -10.56 -6.61 5.48
N PRO A 54 -10.62 -7.84 6.01
CA PRO A 54 -10.76 -8.07 7.44
C PRO A 54 -9.51 -7.65 8.22
N GLU A 55 -8.34 -7.81 7.62
CA GLU A 55 -7.06 -7.51 8.25
C GLU A 55 -6.27 -6.49 7.43
N TYR A 56 -5.57 -5.61 8.14
CA TYR A 56 -4.63 -4.68 7.53
C TYR A 56 -3.60 -4.16 8.53
N ALA A 57 -2.43 -3.78 8.02
CA ALA A 57 -1.35 -3.17 8.75
C ALA A 57 -0.77 -2.00 7.96
N VAL A 58 -0.31 -0.97 8.68
CA VAL A 58 0.30 0.22 8.06
C VAL A 58 1.66 0.46 8.66
N LYS A 59 2.66 0.65 7.79
CA LYS A 59 4.03 1.03 8.17
C LYS A 59 4.38 2.39 7.56
N LYS A 60 5.14 3.21 8.29
CA LYS A 60 5.53 4.57 7.86
C LYS A 60 4.33 5.45 7.44
N ASP A 61 3.16 5.23 8.02
CA ASP A 61 1.89 5.91 7.72
C ASP A 61 1.28 5.64 6.32
N ILE A 62 2.08 5.25 5.32
CA ILE A 62 1.68 5.20 3.90
C ILE A 62 1.99 3.89 3.17
N LEU A 63 2.55 2.90 3.85
CA LEU A 63 2.69 1.55 3.32
C LEU A 63 1.62 0.68 3.96
N LEU A 64 0.49 0.51 3.27
CA LEU A 64 -0.64 -0.27 3.73
C LEU A 64 -0.56 -1.69 3.14
N ALA A 65 -0.54 -2.69 4.00
CA ALA A 65 -0.82 -4.09 3.65
C ALA A 65 -2.26 -4.40 4.08
N ALA A 66 -3.07 -4.98 3.21
CA ALA A 66 -4.41 -5.46 3.51
C ALA A 66 -4.55 -6.90 3.02
N TRP A 67 -5.24 -7.76 3.78
CA TRP A 67 -5.39 -9.16 3.41
C TRP A 67 -6.64 -9.80 4.00
N ASN A 68 -7.06 -10.90 3.37
CA ASN A 68 -8.01 -11.84 3.95
C ASN A 68 -7.25 -13.13 4.32
N PRO A 69 -7.33 -13.63 5.56
CA PRO A 69 -6.70 -14.89 5.96
C PRO A 69 -7.11 -16.12 5.11
N GLU A 70 -8.26 -16.05 4.44
CA GLU A 70 -8.70 -17.11 3.50
C GLU A 70 -8.13 -16.96 2.08
N GLU A 71 -7.50 -15.82 1.78
CA GLU A 71 -6.86 -15.54 0.50
C GLU A 71 -5.38 -15.90 0.58
N VAL A 72 -5.06 -17.15 0.22
CA VAL A 72 -3.71 -17.72 0.25
C VAL A 72 -3.26 -18.12 -1.15
N VAL A 73 -1.94 -18.12 -1.36
CA VAL A 73 -1.27 -18.58 -2.59
C VAL A 73 -0.33 -19.73 -2.26
N TYR A 74 -0.27 -20.73 -3.13
CA TYR A 74 0.68 -21.82 -2.98
C TYR A 74 2.07 -21.36 -3.41
N CYS A 75 3.03 -21.41 -2.49
CA CYS A 75 4.42 -21.09 -2.77
C CYS A 75 5.22 -22.37 -3.01
N GLU A 76 5.72 -22.55 -4.24
CA GLU A 76 6.47 -23.76 -4.62
C GLU A 76 7.76 -23.91 -3.82
N ASP A 77 8.46 -22.81 -3.52
CA ASP A 77 9.71 -22.83 -2.74
C ASP A 77 9.48 -23.19 -1.26
N CYS A 78 8.30 -22.86 -0.73
CA CYS A 78 7.94 -23.16 0.67
C CYS A 78 7.20 -24.49 0.82
N GLU A 79 6.69 -25.06 -0.28
CA GLU A 79 5.77 -26.21 -0.30
C GLU A 79 4.56 -26.03 0.63
N ASP A 80 4.06 -24.79 0.77
CA ASP A 80 2.97 -24.43 1.69
C ASP A 80 2.08 -23.32 1.13
N ASP A 81 0.85 -23.23 1.64
CA ASP A 81 -0.08 -22.14 1.37
C ASP A 81 0.28 -20.94 2.24
N ILE A 82 0.68 -19.84 1.62
CA ILE A 82 1.10 -18.62 2.31
C ILE A 82 0.15 -17.46 2.03
N GLN A 83 0.17 -16.48 2.93
CA GLN A 83 -0.74 -15.35 2.87
C GLN A 83 -0.49 -14.48 1.64
N ASN A 84 -1.55 -14.19 0.86
CA ASN A 84 -1.51 -13.17 -0.18
C ASN A 84 -1.80 -11.79 0.43
N TYR A 85 -1.02 -10.77 0.07
CA TYR A 85 -1.16 -9.40 0.55
C TYR A 85 -1.43 -8.44 -0.60
N HIS A 86 -2.40 -7.55 -0.37
CA HIS A 86 -2.66 -6.37 -1.20
C HIS A 86 -1.92 -5.18 -0.60
N GLY A 87 -0.96 -4.64 -1.34
CA GLY A 87 -0.15 -3.51 -0.92
C GLY A 87 -0.58 -2.20 -1.57
N LEU A 88 -0.61 -1.11 -0.80
CA LEU A 88 -0.86 0.24 -1.29
C LEU A 88 0.27 1.15 -0.83
N LEU A 89 0.91 1.81 -1.80
CA LEU A 89 2.09 2.64 -1.60
C LEU A 89 1.88 4.05 -2.17
N LEU A 90 2.54 5.04 -1.58
CA LEU A 90 2.64 6.40 -2.12
C LEU A 90 4.12 6.78 -2.28
N LEU A 91 4.52 7.08 -3.51
CA LEU A 91 5.88 7.46 -3.87
C LEU A 91 5.93 8.90 -4.39
N ALA A 92 7.08 9.55 -4.17
CA ALA A 92 7.45 10.84 -4.74
C ALA A 92 8.84 10.71 -5.36
N ASP A 93 8.96 11.00 -6.66
CA ASP A 93 10.19 10.85 -7.44
C ASP A 93 10.84 9.45 -7.30
N GLY A 94 10.01 8.41 -7.23
CA GLY A 94 10.44 7.01 -7.08
C GLY A 94 10.77 6.57 -5.66
N GLU A 95 10.68 7.47 -4.68
CA GLU A 95 10.95 7.15 -3.26
C GLU A 95 9.68 7.12 -2.42
N VAL A 96 9.63 6.23 -1.42
CA VAL A 96 8.52 6.15 -0.46
C VAL A 96 8.29 7.51 0.20
N TYR A 97 7.10 8.07 0.02
CA TYR A 97 6.77 9.38 0.53
C TYR A 97 6.75 9.40 2.08
N GLN A 98 7.10 10.55 2.66
CA GLN A 98 7.07 10.77 4.11
C GLN A 98 6.10 11.90 4.43
N PRO A 99 4.88 11.60 4.94
CA PRO A 99 3.92 12.62 5.31
C PRO A 99 4.43 13.50 6.46
N ASN A 100 4.18 14.81 6.35
CA ASN A 100 4.42 15.74 7.44
C ASN A 100 3.33 15.66 8.53
N ALA A 101 3.54 16.34 9.65
CA ALA A 101 2.63 16.29 10.80
C ALA A 101 1.19 16.73 10.49
N MET A 102 0.99 17.66 9.55
CA MET A 102 -0.34 18.12 9.15
C MET A 102 -1.05 17.09 8.27
N GLU A 103 -0.34 16.49 7.33
CA GLU A 103 -0.86 15.42 6.46
C GLU A 103 -1.21 14.17 7.27
N LYS A 104 -0.38 13.79 8.26
CA LYS A 104 -0.70 12.71 9.20
C LYS A 104 -2.05 12.90 9.85
N LYS A 105 -2.33 14.10 10.39
CA LYS A 105 -3.62 14.41 11.00
C LYS A 105 -4.78 14.41 10.01
N THR A 106 -4.53 14.82 8.77
CA THR A 106 -5.59 14.99 7.77
C THR A 106 -5.98 13.66 7.11
N TYR A 107 -5.00 12.82 6.78
CA TYR A 107 -5.20 11.64 5.93
C TYR A 107 -4.90 10.31 6.64
N PHE A 108 -4.14 10.30 7.73
CA PHE A 108 -3.58 9.05 8.29
C PHE A 108 -3.90 8.82 9.78
N GLU A 109 -4.51 9.79 10.46
CA GLU A 109 -4.91 9.67 11.86
C GLU A 109 -6.11 8.71 11.97
N ARG A 110 -5.90 7.57 12.66
CA ARG A 110 -7.00 6.65 12.96
C ARG A 110 -7.96 7.34 13.92
N LYS A 111 -9.24 7.44 13.55
CA LYS A 111 -10.29 7.46 14.55
C LYS A 111 -10.48 6.00 14.99
N GLU A 112 -9.92 5.64 16.13
CA GLU A 112 -10.16 4.34 16.75
C GLU A 112 -11.68 4.10 16.83
N LYS A 113 -12.12 2.88 16.51
CA LYS A 113 -13.48 2.43 16.77
C LYS A 113 -13.65 2.20 18.27
#